data_AF-A0A9N7UA82-F1
#
_entry.id   AF-A0A9N7UA82-F1
#
_cell.length_a   1.000
_cell.length_b   1.000
_cell.length_c   1.000
_cell.angle_alpha   90.00
_cell.angle_beta   90.00
_cell.angle_gamma   90.00
#
_symmetry.space_group_name_H-M   'P 1'
#
loop_
_entity.id
_entity.type
_entity.pdbx_description
1 polymer ?
#
loop_
_entity_poly.entity_id
_entity_poly.type
_entity_poly.pdbx_seq_one_letter_code
_entity_poly.pdbx_strand_id
1 'polypeptide(L)'
;MEDVKPSSYCTVLDGKSQSKYLCYTHRRNALFYICLTDAADVWSTEYTEDTLKEFRKKVALKSTEDYILKLRSACVTGDVSVVVHDTGAELQVSSGSVDLSVSLSRLQGPQATEELKELLFRMADSLTQLDSKVRTPALSPLKNHQRNHTEFEPRQQQSCGPSVTVKRRAPGASLINPGTKKKMQATGVAFDEADDD
;
A
#
# COMPACT_ATOMS: atom_id res chain seq x y z
N MET A 1 18.36 -12.76 1.16
CA MET A 1 17.15 -12.09 1.67
C MET A 1 16.00 -12.82 1.01
N GLU A 2 15.42 -13.81 1.70
CA GLU A 2 14.27 -14.52 1.13
C GLU A 2 13.15 -13.52 0.92
N ASP A 3 12.63 -13.47 -0.31
CA ASP A 3 11.48 -12.68 -0.69
C ASP A 3 10.28 -13.20 0.13
N VAL A 4 10.00 -12.58 1.28
CA VAL A 4 8.86 -12.93 2.14
C VAL A 4 7.61 -12.57 1.36
N LYS A 5 7.13 -13.53 0.56
CA LYS A 5 5.89 -13.40 -0.21
C LYS A 5 4.75 -13.12 0.77
N PRO A 6 3.96 -12.06 0.55
CA PRO A 6 2.95 -11.64 1.50
C PRO A 6 1.88 -12.72 1.63
N SER A 7 1.63 -13.13 2.88
CA SER A 7 0.45 -13.90 3.26
C SER A 7 -0.81 -13.14 2.83
N SER A 8 -1.82 -13.87 2.35
CA SER A 8 -3.10 -13.26 1.99
C SER A 8 -4.03 -13.36 3.17
N TYR A 9 -4.74 -12.28 3.49
CA TYR A 9 -5.74 -12.23 4.56
C TYR A 9 -7.03 -11.63 3.98
N CYS A 10 -8.18 -12.22 4.29
CA CYS A 10 -9.47 -11.65 3.94
C CYS A 10 -10.57 -12.11 4.90
N THR A 11 -11.63 -11.34 5.03
CA THR A 11 -12.80 -11.74 5.81
C THR A 11 -13.83 -12.39 4.91
N VAL A 12 -14.39 -13.52 5.34
CA VAL A 12 -15.44 -14.27 4.64
C VAL A 12 -16.64 -14.47 5.57
N LEU A 13 -17.81 -14.67 5.00
CA LEU A 13 -19.04 -14.93 5.75
C LEU A 13 -19.44 -16.40 5.64
N ASP A 14 -19.85 -16.97 6.76
CA ASP A 14 -20.45 -18.30 6.76
C ASP A 14 -21.84 -18.24 6.12
N GLY A 15 -22.06 -19.10 5.13
CA GLY A 15 -23.29 -19.15 4.34
C GLY A 15 -24.52 -19.49 5.19
N LYS A 16 -24.34 -20.18 6.32
CA LYS A 16 -25.43 -20.57 7.22
C LYS A 16 -25.73 -19.51 8.28
N SER A 17 -24.71 -19.11 9.05
CA SER A 17 -24.87 -18.25 10.23
C SER A 17 -24.65 -16.77 9.97
N GLN A 18 -24.09 -16.40 8.80
CA GLN A 18 -23.59 -15.05 8.50
C GLN A 18 -22.49 -14.56 9.46
N SER A 19 -21.91 -15.46 10.25
CA SER A 19 -20.77 -15.16 11.11
C SER A 19 -19.54 -14.83 10.26
N LYS A 20 -18.73 -13.89 10.74
CA LYS A 20 -17.50 -13.48 10.06
C LYS A 20 -16.34 -14.35 10.47
N TYR A 21 -15.56 -14.77 9.48
CA TYR A 21 -14.32 -15.51 9.66
C TYR A 21 -13.17 -14.80 8.96
N LEU A 22 -11.96 -14.96 9.49
CA LEU A 22 -10.72 -14.59 8.83
C LEU A 22 -10.20 -15.80 8.04
N CYS A 23 -10.15 -15.67 6.73
CA CYS A 23 -9.48 -16.59 5.83
C CYS A 23 -8.06 -16.07 5.57
N TYR A 24 -7.06 -16.94 5.73
CA TYR A 24 -5.68 -16.57 5.48
C TYR A 24 -4.88 -17.70 4.85
N THR A 25 -3.79 -17.32 4.20
CA THR A 25 -2.84 -18.26 3.63
C THR A 25 -1.49 -18.12 4.30
N HIS A 26 -0.82 -19.24 4.53
CA HIS A 26 0.55 -19.21 5.00
C HIS A 26 1.36 -20.38 4.46
N ARG A 27 2.69 -20.25 4.53
CA ARG A 27 3.63 -21.26 4.05
C ARG A 27 4.45 -21.79 5.22
N ARG A 28 4.52 -23.12 5.38
CA ARG A 28 5.31 -23.80 6.41
C ARG A 28 6.03 -24.98 5.78
N ASN A 29 7.34 -25.08 5.96
CA ASN A 29 8.17 -26.18 5.43
C ASN A 29 7.93 -26.46 3.94
N ALA A 30 7.90 -25.41 3.12
CA ALA A 30 7.59 -25.44 1.68
C ALA A 30 6.15 -25.84 1.29
N LEU A 31 5.32 -26.28 2.23
CA LEU A 31 3.90 -26.53 2.03
C LEU A 31 3.09 -25.25 2.21
N PHE A 32 1.99 -25.18 1.46
CA PHE A 32 1.06 -24.06 1.47
C PHE A 32 -0.22 -24.48 2.13
N TYR A 33 -0.72 -23.65 3.05
CA TYR A 33 -1.92 -23.92 3.82
C TYR A 33 -2.92 -22.79 3.65
N ILE A 34 -4.20 -23.18 3.61
CA ILE A 34 -5.32 -22.27 3.75
C ILE A 34 -5.89 -22.52 5.13
N CYS A 35 -6.09 -21.44 5.86
CA CYS A 35 -6.59 -21.49 7.22
C CYS A 35 -7.78 -20.54 7.36
N LEU A 36 -8.64 -20.87 8.30
CA LEU A 36 -9.83 -20.12 8.66
C LEU A 36 -9.86 -19.97 10.17
N THR A 37 -10.32 -18.84 10.69
CA THR A 37 -10.54 -18.66 12.12
C THR A 37 -11.65 -17.65 12.40
N ASP A 38 -12.40 -17.87 13.47
CA ASP A 38 -13.33 -16.90 14.09
C ASP A 38 -12.70 -16.19 15.30
N ALA A 39 -11.38 -16.31 15.46
CA ALA A 39 -10.58 -15.87 16.61
C ALA A 39 -10.81 -16.67 17.91
N ALA A 40 -11.56 -17.76 17.88
CA ALA A 40 -11.64 -18.75 18.96
C ALA A 40 -11.12 -20.11 18.49
N ASP A 41 -11.60 -20.56 17.34
CA ASP A 41 -11.25 -21.80 16.68
C ASP A 41 -10.44 -21.55 15.41
N VAL A 42 -9.64 -22.55 15.03
CA VAL A 42 -8.82 -22.52 13.82
C VAL A 42 -9.08 -23.77 13.00
N TRP A 43 -9.34 -23.59 11.71
CA TRP A 43 -9.41 -24.65 10.73
C TRP A 43 -8.26 -24.51 9.74
N SER A 44 -7.71 -25.64 9.29
CA SER A 44 -6.62 -25.67 8.34
C SER A 44 -6.79 -26.79 7.33
N THR A 45 -6.26 -26.60 6.13
CA THR A 45 -6.09 -27.68 5.17
C THR A 45 -5.08 -28.71 5.65
N GLU A 46 -5.43 -30.00 5.58
CA GLU A 46 -4.51 -31.10 5.88
C GLU A 46 -3.73 -31.53 4.63
N TYR A 47 -2.90 -30.63 4.09
CA TYR A 47 -2.10 -30.98 2.92
C TYR A 47 -0.89 -31.84 3.28
N THR A 48 -0.85 -33.02 2.67
CA THR A 48 0.38 -33.76 2.38
C THR A 48 0.96 -33.29 1.05
N GLU A 49 2.22 -33.64 0.77
CA GLU A 49 2.83 -33.31 -0.52
C GLU A 49 2.03 -33.90 -1.70
N ASP A 50 1.48 -35.10 -1.52
CA ASP A 50 0.71 -35.81 -2.54
C ASP A 50 -0.67 -35.18 -2.76
N THR A 51 -1.41 -34.90 -1.68
CA THR A 51 -2.73 -34.25 -1.78
C THR A 51 -2.63 -32.84 -2.35
N LEU A 52 -1.54 -32.10 -2.07
CA LEU A 52 -1.29 -30.81 -2.69
C LEU A 52 -1.00 -30.94 -4.19
N LYS A 53 -0.25 -31.97 -4.62
CA LYS A 53 -0.02 -32.27 -6.04
C LYS A 53 -1.32 -32.63 -6.76
N GLU A 54 -2.16 -33.45 -6.15
CA GLU A 54 -3.49 -33.82 -6.68
C GLU A 54 -4.41 -32.60 -6.79
N PHE A 55 -4.44 -31.75 -5.75
CA PHE A 55 -5.20 -30.52 -5.74
C PHE A 55 -4.79 -29.60 -6.91
N ARG A 56 -3.50 -29.39 -7.13
CA ARG A 56 -3.01 -28.57 -8.25
C ARG A 56 -3.43 -29.13 -9.62
N LYS A 57 -3.41 -30.46 -9.78
CA LYS A 57 -3.88 -31.13 -11.01
C LYS A 57 -5.38 -30.93 -11.20
N LYS A 58 -6.19 -31.16 -10.16
CA LYS A 58 -7.66 -31.04 -10.20
C LYS A 58 -8.12 -29.65 -10.60
N VAL A 59 -7.46 -28.62 -10.08
CA VAL A 59 -7.85 -27.20 -10.24
C VAL A 59 -7.13 -26.55 -11.43
N ALA A 60 -6.37 -27.33 -12.22
CA ALA A 60 -5.55 -26.87 -13.34
C ALA A 60 -4.69 -25.64 -12.98
N LEU A 61 -4.15 -25.62 -11.75
CA LEU A 61 -3.34 -24.51 -11.25
C LEU A 61 -1.92 -24.64 -11.78
N LYS A 62 -1.41 -23.57 -12.39
CA LYS A 62 -0.02 -23.53 -12.88
C LYS A 62 0.98 -23.44 -11.72
N SER A 63 0.58 -22.82 -10.63
CA SER A 63 1.41 -22.59 -9.43
C SER A 63 0.55 -22.42 -8.17
N THR A 64 1.20 -22.39 -7.00
CA THR A 64 0.51 -22.03 -5.74
C THR A 64 0.21 -20.53 -5.68
N GLU A 65 1.05 -19.72 -6.30
CA GLU A 65 0.91 -18.28 -6.41
C GLU A 65 -0.32 -17.89 -7.21
N ASP A 66 -0.61 -18.60 -8.30
CA ASP A 66 -1.84 -18.43 -9.09
C ASP A 66 -3.08 -18.65 -8.21
N TYR A 67 -3.00 -19.63 -7.31
CA TYR A 67 -4.08 -19.91 -6.38
C TYR A 67 -4.27 -18.80 -5.34
N ILE A 68 -3.18 -18.30 -4.75
CA ILE A 68 -3.22 -17.17 -3.81
C ILE A 68 -3.83 -15.92 -4.47
N LEU A 69 -3.46 -15.65 -5.72
CA LEU A 69 -4.01 -14.53 -6.47
C LEU A 69 -5.50 -14.70 -6.74
N LYS A 70 -5.95 -15.91 -7.12
CA LYS A 70 -7.38 -16.21 -7.30
C LYS A 70 -8.17 -16.03 -6.00
N LEU A 71 -7.69 -16.60 -4.89
CA LEU A 71 -8.33 -16.45 -3.59
C LEU A 71 -8.43 -14.98 -3.20
N ARG A 72 -7.34 -14.22 -3.35
CA ARG A 72 -7.34 -12.77 -3.05
C ARG A 72 -8.35 -12.01 -3.91
N SER A 73 -8.39 -12.29 -5.21
CA SER A 73 -9.34 -11.66 -6.13
C SER A 73 -10.77 -11.96 -5.70
N ALA A 74 -11.09 -13.22 -5.42
CA ALA A 74 -12.42 -13.63 -5.01
C ALA A 74 -12.82 -13.01 -3.67
N CYS A 75 -11.90 -12.88 -2.71
CA CYS A 75 -12.18 -12.19 -1.45
C CYS A 75 -12.56 -10.71 -1.66
N VAL A 76 -12.00 -10.05 -2.68
CA VAL A 76 -12.29 -8.64 -3.00
C VAL A 76 -13.63 -8.50 -3.72
N THR A 77 -13.96 -9.44 -4.62
CA THR A 77 -15.22 -9.42 -5.39
C THR A 77 -16.41 -9.98 -4.60
N GLY A 78 -16.16 -10.68 -3.49
CA GLY A 78 -17.20 -11.31 -2.67
C GLY A 78 -17.56 -12.73 -3.14
N ASP A 79 -16.77 -13.32 -4.02
CA ASP A 79 -17.00 -14.65 -4.60
C ASP A 79 -16.40 -15.78 -3.73
N VAL A 80 -16.24 -15.53 -2.42
CA VAL A 80 -15.77 -16.51 -1.45
C VAL A 80 -16.84 -16.71 -0.40
N SER A 81 -17.29 -17.95 -0.26
CA SER A 81 -18.20 -18.37 0.80
C SER A 81 -17.54 -19.46 1.63
N VAL A 82 -17.93 -19.54 2.90
CA VAL A 82 -17.55 -20.65 3.76
C VAL A 82 -18.79 -21.31 4.33
N VAL A 83 -18.73 -22.62 4.52
CA VAL A 83 -19.72 -23.35 5.30
C VAL A 83 -19.00 -24.05 6.44
N VAL A 84 -19.30 -23.65 7.67
CA VAL A 84 -18.71 -24.26 8.87
C VAL A 84 -19.63 -25.36 9.40
N HIS A 85 -19.01 -26.44 9.88
CA HIS A 85 -19.64 -27.63 10.46
C HIS A 85 -18.92 -27.97 11.79
N ASP A 86 -19.49 -28.88 12.58
CA ASP A 86 -18.98 -29.20 13.93
C ASP A 86 -17.50 -29.61 13.95
N THR A 87 -17.05 -30.36 12.94
CA THR A 87 -15.70 -30.93 12.87
C THR A 87 -14.82 -30.33 11.78
N GLY A 88 -15.34 -29.43 10.93
CA GLY A 88 -14.64 -28.96 9.75
C GLY A 88 -15.31 -27.75 9.08
N ALA A 89 -14.68 -27.26 8.03
CA ALA A 89 -15.21 -26.17 7.22
C ALA A 89 -14.97 -26.45 5.73
N GLU A 90 -15.85 -25.92 4.88
CA GLU A 90 -15.69 -25.96 3.43
C GLU A 90 -15.59 -24.54 2.90
N LEU A 91 -14.44 -24.21 2.30
CA LEU A 91 -14.22 -22.92 1.64
C LEU A 91 -14.50 -23.08 0.16
N GLN A 92 -15.43 -22.27 -0.34
CA GLN A 92 -15.80 -22.25 -1.75
C GLN A 92 -15.37 -20.92 -2.37
N VAL A 93 -14.71 -21.01 -3.51
CA VAL A 93 -14.23 -19.87 -4.29
C VAL A 93 -14.85 -19.99 -5.68
N SER A 94 -15.83 -19.15 -5.95
CA SER A 94 -16.51 -19.08 -7.24
C SER A 94 -15.70 -18.21 -8.18
N SER A 95 -15.07 -18.82 -9.19
CA SER A 95 -14.20 -18.11 -10.12
C SER A 95 -14.54 -18.46 -11.56
N GLY A 96 -15.72 -18.02 -12.01
CA GLY A 96 -16.13 -17.99 -13.42
C GLY A 96 -16.34 -19.35 -14.07
N SER A 97 -15.28 -20.11 -14.35
CA SER A 97 -15.35 -21.36 -15.12
C SER A 97 -15.34 -22.64 -14.29
N VAL A 98 -14.75 -22.62 -13.09
CA VAL A 98 -14.69 -23.76 -12.19
C VAL A 98 -14.79 -23.26 -10.76
N ASP A 99 -15.81 -23.74 -10.04
CA ASP A 99 -15.92 -23.54 -8.60
C ASP A 99 -14.86 -24.39 -7.91
N LEU A 100 -14.10 -23.74 -7.04
CA LEU A 100 -13.14 -24.41 -6.22
C LEU A 100 -13.72 -24.63 -4.82
N SER A 101 -13.73 -25.87 -4.38
CA SER A 101 -14.01 -26.23 -3.00
C SER A 101 -12.76 -26.79 -2.32
N VAL A 102 -12.52 -26.34 -1.09
CA VAL A 102 -11.44 -26.79 -0.22
C VAL A 102 -12.02 -27.17 1.13
N SER A 103 -11.75 -28.39 1.59
CA SER A 103 -12.10 -28.85 2.93
C SER A 103 -11.00 -28.50 3.93
N LEU A 104 -11.40 -28.01 5.10
CA LEU A 104 -10.54 -27.68 6.22
C LEU A 104 -10.98 -28.48 7.46
N SER A 105 -10.01 -28.96 8.22
CA SER A 105 -10.23 -29.66 9.48
C SER A 105 -9.98 -28.72 10.65
N ARG A 106 -10.76 -28.88 11.73
CA ARG A 106 -10.59 -28.09 12.96
C ARG A 106 -9.33 -28.54 13.69
N LEU A 107 -8.40 -27.61 13.93
CA LEU A 107 -7.22 -27.83 14.76
C LEU A 107 -7.63 -28.02 16.22
N GLN A 108 -6.87 -28.82 16.96
CA GLN A 108 -7.22 -29.22 18.32
C GLN A 108 -6.24 -28.66 19.36
N GLY A 109 -6.80 -28.25 20.50
CA GLY A 109 -6.05 -27.94 21.72
C GLY A 109 -4.89 -26.96 21.51
N PRO A 110 -3.66 -27.28 21.98
CA PRO A 110 -2.52 -26.36 21.92
C PRO A 110 -2.15 -25.90 20.51
N GLN A 111 -2.40 -26.72 19.48
CA GLN A 111 -2.05 -26.39 18.10
C GLN A 111 -2.86 -25.20 17.58
N ALA A 112 -4.16 -25.15 17.88
CA ALA A 112 -5.01 -24.03 17.48
C ALA A 112 -4.56 -22.73 18.16
N THR A 113 -4.20 -22.81 19.45
CA THR A 113 -3.71 -21.65 20.20
C THR A 113 -2.37 -21.13 19.67
N GLU A 114 -1.44 -22.03 19.33
CA GLU A 114 -0.15 -21.65 18.75
C GLU A 114 -0.32 -20.98 17.38
N GLU A 115 -1.15 -21.56 16.50
CA GLU A 115 -1.44 -20.98 15.18
C GLU A 115 -2.12 -19.61 15.29
N LEU A 116 -3.07 -19.44 16.22
CA LEU A 116 -3.74 -18.14 16.44
C LEU A 116 -2.75 -17.09 16.98
N LYS A 117 -1.87 -17.48 17.90
CA LYS A 117 -0.82 -16.61 18.44
C LYS A 117 0.13 -16.14 17.32
N GLU A 118 0.64 -17.08 16.52
CA GLU A 118 1.51 -16.77 15.38
C GLU A 118 0.83 -15.88 14.35
N LEU A 119 -0.46 -16.14 14.06
CA LEU A 119 -1.25 -15.31 13.16
C LEU A 119 -1.35 -13.86 13.65
N LEU A 120 -1.64 -13.64 14.93
CA LEU A 120 -1.74 -12.31 15.51
C LEU A 120 -0.43 -11.52 15.38
N PHE A 121 0.70 -12.14 15.74
CA PHE A 121 2.01 -11.49 15.62
C PHE A 121 2.37 -11.23 14.16
N ARG A 122 2.10 -12.18 13.26
CA ARG A 122 2.35 -12.00 11.81
C ARG A 122 1.54 -10.86 11.22
N MET A 123 0.28 -10.69 11.63
CA MET A 123 -0.55 -9.56 11.21
C MET A 123 -0.01 -8.24 11.76
N ALA A 124 0.38 -8.19 13.04
CA ALA A 124 1.00 -7.00 13.64
C ALA A 124 2.30 -6.59 12.94
N ASP A 125 3.16 -7.56 12.62
CA ASP A 125 4.39 -7.33 11.87
C ASP A 125 4.10 -6.81 10.45
N SER A 126 3.10 -7.40 9.79
CA SER A 126 2.69 -6.99 8.43
C SER A 126 2.19 -5.54 8.41
N LEU A 127 1.41 -5.13 9.42
CA LEU A 127 0.93 -3.75 9.56
C LEU A 127 2.09 -2.79 9.83
N THR A 128 3.02 -3.16 10.71
CA THR A 128 4.23 -2.35 11.00
C THR A 128 5.10 -2.15 9.76
N GLN A 129 5.25 -3.19 8.94
CA GLN A 129 5.97 -3.10 7.66
C GLN A 129 5.23 -2.24 6.63
N LEU A 130 3.90 -2.27 6.61
CA LEU A 130 3.11 -1.42 5.72
C LEU A 130 3.27 0.06 6.10
N ASP A 131 3.19 0.37 7.40
CA ASP A 131 3.38 1.73 7.91
C ASP A 131 4.78 2.28 7.61
N SER A 132 5.83 1.45 7.71
CA SER A 132 7.19 1.89 7.37
C SER A 132 7.39 2.16 5.88
N LYS A 133 6.73 1.40 4.99
CA LYS A 133 6.74 1.64 3.53
C LYS A 133 5.94 2.88 3.13
N VAL A 134 4.85 3.18 3.82
CA VAL A 134 4.06 4.41 3.60
C VAL A 134 4.81 5.64 4.12
N ARG A 135 5.63 5.47 5.18
CA ARG A 135 6.42 6.54 5.79
C ARG A 135 7.75 6.86 5.13
N THR A 136 8.24 6.09 4.15
CA THR A 136 9.33 6.58 3.30
C THR A 136 8.79 7.68 2.39
N PRO A 137 9.11 8.97 2.61
CA PRO A 137 8.83 9.96 1.60
C PRO A 137 9.77 9.65 0.45
N ALA A 138 9.30 9.81 -0.79
CA ALA A 138 10.18 10.08 -1.90
C ALA A 138 10.93 11.38 -1.59
N LEU A 139 12.01 11.31 -0.80
CA LEU A 139 12.95 12.39 -0.67
C LEU A 139 13.64 12.49 -2.03
N SER A 140 13.15 13.45 -2.81
CA SER A 140 13.71 13.98 -4.05
C SER A 140 15.23 13.78 -4.14
N PRO A 141 15.79 13.39 -5.30
CA PRO A 141 17.24 13.28 -5.46
C PRO A 141 17.87 14.62 -5.08
N LEU A 142 18.66 14.60 -4.02
CA LEU A 142 19.49 15.71 -3.61
C LEU A 142 20.28 16.18 -4.83
N LYS A 143 19.99 17.41 -5.24
CA LYS A 143 20.71 18.17 -6.25
C LYS A 143 22.18 18.22 -5.83
N ASN A 144 23.00 17.36 -6.43
CA ASN A 144 24.45 17.41 -6.35
C ASN A 144 24.91 18.85 -6.63
N HIS A 145 25.34 19.57 -5.59
CA HIS A 145 26.20 20.71 -5.78
C HIS A 145 27.55 20.15 -6.22
N GLN A 146 27.70 19.94 -7.53
CA GLN A 146 29.01 19.82 -8.14
C GLN A 146 29.77 21.11 -7.84
N ARG A 147 30.68 20.99 -6.88
CA ARG A 147 31.69 21.97 -6.53
C ARG A 147 32.71 22.01 -7.67
N ASN A 148 32.39 22.71 -8.75
CA ASN A 148 33.34 23.00 -9.82
C ASN A 148 34.07 24.30 -9.45
N HIS A 149 35.23 24.16 -8.81
CA HIS A 149 36.30 25.14 -8.89
C HIS A 149 36.94 24.99 -10.27
N THR A 150 36.68 25.91 -11.20
CA THR A 150 37.64 26.19 -12.27
C THR A 150 37.46 27.61 -12.80
N GLU A 151 38.54 28.35 -12.70
CA GLU A 151 38.75 29.73 -13.15
C GLU A 151 38.56 29.83 -14.66
N PHE A 152 37.77 30.81 -15.14
CA PHE A 152 37.80 31.23 -16.54
C PHE A 152 37.64 32.75 -16.63
N GLU A 153 38.70 33.40 -17.12
CA GLU A 153 38.78 34.82 -17.41
C GLU A 153 37.71 35.32 -18.40
N PRO A 154 37.34 36.62 -18.35
CA PRO A 154 36.39 37.21 -19.29
C PRO A 154 37.05 37.42 -20.65
N ARG A 155 36.74 36.55 -21.62
CA ARG A 155 37.11 36.75 -23.03
C ARG A 155 36.28 37.92 -23.60
N GLN A 156 36.95 39.02 -23.92
CA GLN A 156 36.38 40.14 -24.68
C GLN A 156 35.80 39.64 -26.01
N GLN A 157 34.49 39.82 -26.21
CA GLN A 157 33.84 39.67 -27.51
C GLN A 157 33.57 41.04 -28.09
N GLN A 158 34.22 41.33 -29.21
CA GLN A 158 33.98 42.49 -30.06
C GLN A 158 32.64 42.35 -30.81
N SER A 159 31.77 43.33 -30.58
CA SER A 159 30.82 43.98 -31.49
C SER A 159 30.04 43.15 -32.53
N CYS A 160 28.71 43.10 -32.42
CA CYS A 160 27.79 43.87 -33.28
C CYS A 160 26.30 43.64 -32.87
N GLY A 161 25.57 44.70 -32.50
CA GLY A 161 24.11 44.67 -32.31
C GLY A 161 23.59 45.63 -31.22
N PRO A 162 22.50 46.39 -31.43
CA PRO A 162 22.19 47.58 -30.64
C PRO A 162 21.75 47.23 -29.21
N SER A 163 22.40 47.92 -28.27
CA SER A 163 22.14 47.99 -26.85
C SER A 163 20.63 48.14 -26.52
N VAL A 164 20.00 47.06 -26.04
CA VAL A 164 18.84 47.21 -25.16
C VAL A 164 19.38 47.34 -23.74
N THR A 165 19.41 48.57 -23.25
CA THR A 165 19.70 48.87 -21.85
C THR A 165 18.65 48.19 -20.97
N VAL A 166 18.99 47.05 -20.37
CA VAL A 166 18.13 46.46 -19.33
C VAL A 166 18.28 47.33 -18.09
N LYS A 167 17.45 48.38 -18.00
CA LYS A 167 17.31 49.20 -16.79
C LYS A 167 17.11 48.25 -15.60
N ARG A 168 18.01 48.34 -14.61
CA ARG A 168 17.87 47.63 -13.33
C ARG A 168 16.48 47.94 -12.78
N ARG A 169 15.71 46.89 -12.52
CA ARG A 169 14.33 47.00 -12.03
C ARG A 169 14.35 47.57 -10.62
N ALA A 170 13.47 48.53 -10.33
CA ALA A 170 13.34 49.10 -9.00
C ALA A 170 12.91 48.01 -7.98
N PRO A 171 13.41 48.04 -6.73
CA PRO A 171 12.99 47.11 -5.69
C PRO A 171 11.46 47.11 -5.53
N GLY A 172 10.84 45.93 -5.53
CA GLY A 172 9.38 45.77 -5.34
C GLY A 172 8.53 45.66 -6.62
N ALA A 173 9.16 45.67 -7.81
CA ALA A 173 8.49 45.34 -9.07
C ALA A 173 8.17 43.84 -9.16
N SER A 174 6.91 43.50 -9.46
CA SER A 174 6.44 42.11 -9.52
C SER A 174 7.17 41.33 -10.63
N LEU A 175 7.72 40.16 -10.27
CA LEU A 175 8.42 39.29 -11.23
C LEU A 175 7.47 38.54 -12.16
N ILE A 176 6.25 38.28 -11.70
CA ILE A 176 5.29 37.38 -12.36
C ILE A 176 4.50 38.14 -13.45
N ASN A 177 4.30 39.45 -13.28
CA ASN A 177 3.56 40.25 -14.25
C ASN A 177 4.25 41.60 -14.53
N PRO A 178 5.31 41.59 -15.37
CA PRO A 178 6.06 42.80 -15.70
C PRO A 178 5.16 43.79 -16.48
N GLY A 179 4.98 45.00 -15.94
CA GLY A 179 4.22 46.09 -16.57
C GLY A 179 2.93 46.49 -15.84
N THR A 180 2.51 45.76 -14.81
CA THR A 180 1.33 46.14 -14.02
C THR A 180 1.67 47.24 -13.01
N LYS A 181 1.07 48.42 -13.14
CA LYS A 181 1.21 49.51 -12.15
C LYS A 181 0.43 49.13 -10.87
N LYS A 182 1.10 49.09 -9.71
CA LYS A 182 0.42 48.92 -8.42
C LYS A 182 -0.46 50.14 -8.12
N LYS A 183 -1.65 49.91 -7.59
CA LYS A 183 -2.53 50.96 -7.08
C LYS A 183 -1.86 51.59 -5.84
N MET A 184 -1.61 52.89 -5.90
CA MET A 184 -1.00 53.65 -4.80
C MET A 184 -1.94 53.59 -3.58
N GLN A 185 -1.43 53.20 -2.41
CA GLN A 185 -2.24 53.23 -1.18
C GLN A 185 -2.56 54.69 -0.83
N ALA A 186 -3.80 54.93 -0.42
CA ALA A 186 -4.25 56.26 -0.02
C ALA A 186 -3.50 56.70 1.24
N THR A 187 -2.76 57.81 1.13
CA THR A 187 -2.18 58.49 2.28
C THR A 187 -3.32 59.13 3.06
N GLY A 188 -3.43 58.82 4.35
CA GLY A 188 -4.52 59.30 5.22
C GLY A 188 -4.60 60.83 5.29
N VAL A 189 -5.80 61.34 5.57
CA VAL A 189 -6.04 62.76 5.85
C VAL A 189 -5.57 63.10 7.27
N ALA A 190 -4.77 64.15 7.40
CA ALA A 190 -4.44 64.74 8.71
C ALA A 190 -5.59 65.66 9.12
N PHE A 191 -6.09 65.49 10.35
CA PHE A 191 -7.01 66.45 10.97
C PHE A 191 -6.16 67.37 11.85
N ASP A 192 -6.32 68.69 11.67
CA ASP A 192 -5.74 69.68 12.58
C ASP A 192 -6.41 69.52 13.97
N GLU A 193 -5.61 69.40 15.02
CA GLU A 193 -6.04 69.57 16.40
C GLU A 193 -6.32 71.06 16.59
N ALA A 194 -7.60 71.42 16.67
CA ALA A 194 -7.99 72.73 17.18
C ALA A 194 -7.85 72.68 18.71
N ASP A 195 -6.93 73.50 19.24
CA ASP A 195 -6.76 73.75 20.67
C ASP A 195 -8.08 74.26 21.28
N ASP A 196 -8.48 73.63 22.40
CA ASP A 196 -9.59 74.00 23.26
C ASP A 196 -9.37 75.38 23.92
N ASP A 197 -10.41 76.22 23.93
CA ASP A 197 -10.77 77.13 25.03
C ASP A 197 -12.27 77.53 24.96
#